data_AF-B6VQX4-F1
#
_entry.id   AF-B6VQX4-F1
#
_cell.length_a   1.000
_cell.length_b   1.000
_cell.length_c   1.000
_cell.angle_alpha   90.00
_cell.angle_beta   90.00
_cell.angle_gamma   90.00
#
_symmetry.space_group_name_H-M   'P 1'
#
loop_
_entity.id
_entity.type
_entity.pdbx_description
1 polymer ?
#
loop_
_entity_poly.entity_id
_entity_poly.type
_entity_poly.pdbx_seq_one_letter_code
_entity_poly.pdbx_strand_id
1 'polypeptide(L)' 'MRFALASYGTRGDIEPSAAVGRELLRRGHDVRLAVPPEL' A
#
# COMPACT_ATOMS: atom_id res chain seq x y z
N MET A 1 -10.21 -4.60 9.78
CA MET A 1 -9.02 -4.10 10.53
C MET A 1 -8.48 -2.87 9.82
N ARG A 2 -7.61 -2.10 10.47
CA ARG A 2 -6.96 -0.92 9.88
C ARG A 2 -5.48 -1.24 9.63
N PHE A 3 -4.99 -1.00 8.41
CA PHE A 3 -3.61 -1.23 8.01
C PHE A 3 -3.00 0.05 7.45
N ALA A 4 -1.75 0.30 7.81
CA ALA A 4 -0.91 1.30 7.17
C ALA A 4 0.24 0.56 6.47
N LEU A 5 0.36 0.77 5.15
CA LEU A 5 1.46 0.28 4.35
C LEU A 5 2.35 1.49 4.05
N ALA A 6 3.62 1.42 4.41
CA ALA A 6 4.58 2.48 4.13
C ALA A 6 5.66 1.93 3.22
N SER A 7 5.74 2.50 2.01
CA SER A 7 6.75 2.17 1.02
C SER A 7 7.66 3.38 0.86
N TYR A 8 8.96 3.17 0.95
CA TYR A 8 9.98 4.23 0.83
C TYR A 8 10.84 4.05 -0.44
N GLY A 9 10.55 3.03 -1.25
CA GLY A 9 11.26 2.75 -2.48
C GLY A 9 10.66 3.42 -3.71
N THR A 10 11.12 2.96 -4.87
CA THR A 10 10.57 3.36 -6.18
C THR A 10 9.35 2.52 -6.53
N ARG A 11 8.90 2.59 -7.79
CA ARG A 11 7.79 1.77 -8.32
C ARG A 11 7.90 0.28 -7.96
N GLY A 12 9.12 -0.28 -7.94
CA GLY A 12 9.34 -1.69 -7.61
C GLY A 12 8.97 -2.10 -6.18
N ASP A 13 8.93 -1.16 -5.23
CA ASP A 13 8.47 -1.38 -3.85
C ASP A 13 6.98 -1.05 -3.68
N ILE A 14 6.50 -0.06 -4.44
CA ILE A 14 5.14 0.49 -4.32
C ILE A 14 4.11 -0.39 -5.00
N GLU A 15 4.38 -0.90 -6.20
CA GLU A 15 3.42 -1.77 -6.92
C GLU A 15 3.10 -3.06 -6.14
N PRO A 16 4.08 -3.78 -5.57
CA PRO A 16 3.80 -4.92 -4.69
C PRO A 16 2.99 -4.52 -3.44
N SER A 17 3.35 -3.42 -2.80
CA SER A 17 2.64 -2.92 -1.60
C SER A 17 1.20 -2.53 -1.91
N ALA A 18 0.96 -1.90 -3.06
CA ALA A 18 -0.37 -1.59 -3.56
C ALA A 18 -1.18 -2.85 -3.89
N ALA A 19 -0.56 -3.88 -4.49
CA ALA A 19 -1.23 -5.15 -4.78
C ALA A 19 -1.71 -5.85 -3.49
N VAL A 20 -0.87 -5.88 -2.45
CA VAL A 20 -1.24 -6.39 -1.13
C VAL A 20 -2.36 -5.55 -0.51
N GLY A 21 -2.23 -4.22 -0.54
CA GLY A 21 -3.25 -3.30 -0.03
C GLY A 21 -4.60 -3.49 -0.71
N ARG A 22 -4.61 -3.75 -2.02
CA ARG A 22 -5.83 -4.03 -2.78
C ARG A 22 -6.53 -5.30 -2.33
N GLU A 23 -5.77 -6.35 -2.04
CA GLU A 23 -6.33 -7.60 -1.52
C GLU A 23 -6.88 -7.42 -0.10
N LEU A 24 -6.21 -6.64 0.75
CA LEU A 24 -6.70 -6.30 2.09
C LEU A 24 -8.02 -5.50 2.01
N LEU A 25 -8.11 -4.52 1.11
CA LEU A 25 -9.36 -3.80 0.83
C LEU A 25 -10.49 -4.75 0.41
N ARG A 26 -10.20 -5.70 -0.49
CA ARG A 26 -11.17 -6.70 -0.96
C ARG A 26 -11.72 -7.58 0.18
N ARG A 27 -10.93 -7.80 1.23
CA ARG A 27 -11.33 -8.54 2.45
C ARG A 27 -12.09 -7.67 3.46
N GLY A 28 -12.42 -6.43 3.12
CA GLY A 28 -13.17 -5.50 3.97
C GLY A 28 -12.31 -4.84 5.04
N HIS A 29 -11.01 -4.68 4.81
CA HIS A 29 -10.13 -3.93 5.69
C HIS A 29 -9.98 -2.48 5.23
N ASP A 30 -9.77 -1.57 6.18
CA ASP A 30 -9.40 -0.19 5.92
C ASP A 30 -7.88 -0.13 5.75
N VAL A 31 -7.41 0.44 4.64
CA VAL A 31 -6.00 0.44 4.24
C VAL A 31 -5.61 1.82 3.78
N ARG A 32 -4.50 2.33 4.32
CA ARG A 32 -3.80 3.51 3.81
C ARG A 32 -2.40 3.13 3.34
N LEU A 33 -2.02 3.60 2.15
CA LEU A 33 -0.67 3.45 1.60
C LEU A 33 0.03 4.81 1.62
N ALA A 34 1.20 4.89 2.24
CA ALA A 34 2.10 6.03 2.19
C ALA A 34 3.22 5.72 1.19
N VAL A 35 3.46 6.67 0.28
CA VAL A 35 4.50 6.60 -0.75
C VAL A 35 5.33 7.88 -0.73
N PRO A 36 6.57 7.89 -1.26
CA PRO A 36 7.37 9.10 -1.37
C PRO A 36 6.68 10.13 -2.28
N PRO A 37 6.87 11.45 -2.02
CA PRO A 37 6.20 12.51 -2.76
C PRO A 37 6.71 12.68 -4.20
N GLU A 38 7.91 12.17 -4.52
CA GLU A 38 8.51 12.27 -5.86
C GLU A 38 8.08 11.14 -6.80
N LEU A 39 7.02 10.38 -6.46
CA LEU A 39 6.58 9.21 -7.22
C LEU A 39 5.27 9.43 -7.99
#